data_AF-A0A1C6LK87-F1
#
_entry.id   AF-A0A1C6LK87-F1
#
_cell.length_a   1.000
_cell.length_b   1.000
_cell.length_c   1.000
_cell.angle_alpha   90.00
_cell.angle_beta   90.00
_cell.angle_gamma   90.00
#
_symmetry.space_group_name_H-M   'P 1'
#
loop_
_entity.id
_entity.type
_entity.pdbx_description
1 polymer ?
#
loop_
_entity_poly.entity_id
_entity_poly.type
_entity_poly.pdbx_seq_one_letter_code
_entity_poly.pdbx_strand_id
1 'polypeptide(L)'
;MRRLHSLALAATALAAAAFGTAPTAQATPTASAGLAAYNCSSGYFCIYSDWNGGGTRCQWSQASKANTADDCSFIQRGQNVRSVWNNTGHRVQYYTQTNYHARVGSTPAHAGGNLQGSYQIRSFKPQ
;
A
#
# COMPACT_ATOMS: atom_id res chain seq x y z
N MET A 1 59.64 56.20 -11.63
CA MET A 1 59.14 57.01 -10.51
C MET A 1 59.24 56.19 -9.22
N ARG A 2 59.88 56.72 -8.18
CA ARG A 2 59.98 56.14 -6.81
C ARG A 2 58.69 56.42 -6.03
N ARG A 3 58.34 55.55 -5.07
CA ARG A 3 58.03 55.93 -3.67
C ARG A 3 57.92 54.68 -2.78
N LEU A 4 58.37 54.86 -1.55
CA LEU A 4 58.59 53.89 -0.47
C LEU A 4 57.49 53.99 0.62
N HIS A 5 57.52 52.98 1.50
CA HIS A 5 57.07 52.91 2.91
C HIS A 5 55.60 52.53 3.17
N SER A 6 55.37 51.43 3.90
CA SER A 6 55.33 51.41 5.38
C SER A 6 54.71 50.11 5.89
N LEU A 7 55.31 49.52 6.93
CA LEU A 7 54.74 48.44 7.74
C LEU A 7 53.70 48.99 8.72
N ALA A 8 52.64 48.23 8.98
CA ALA A 8 51.88 48.31 10.22
C ALA A 8 51.23 46.96 10.55
N LEU A 9 51.54 46.44 11.75
CA LEU A 9 50.89 45.29 12.35
C LEU A 9 49.46 45.63 12.77
N ALA A 10 48.54 44.68 12.61
CA ALA A 10 47.35 44.60 13.45
C ALA A 10 46.95 43.13 13.61
N ALA A 11 47.19 42.59 14.81
CA ALA A 11 46.63 41.33 15.25
C ALA A 11 45.17 41.57 15.68
N THR A 12 44.23 40.77 15.17
CA THR A 12 42.90 40.65 15.78
C THR A 12 42.44 39.20 15.77
N ALA A 13 41.88 38.87 16.91
CA ALA A 13 41.53 37.57 17.44
C ALA A 13 40.35 36.87 16.72
N LEU A 14 40.38 35.54 16.83
CA LEU A 14 39.29 34.59 17.06
C LEU A 14 37.86 35.00 16.66
N ALA A 15 37.22 34.18 15.82
CA ALA A 15 36.09 33.33 16.24
C ALA A 15 35.64 32.41 15.08
N ALA A 16 35.67 31.11 15.34
CA ALA A 16 35.01 30.11 14.52
C ALA A 16 33.48 30.22 14.71
N ALA A 17 32.74 30.27 13.60
CA ALA A 17 31.31 30.02 13.59
C ALA A 17 31.00 29.13 12.37
N ALA A 18 31.06 27.82 12.60
CA ALA A 18 30.55 26.84 11.65
C ALA A 18 29.02 26.92 11.68
N PHE A 19 28.42 27.47 10.62
CA PHE A 19 26.96 27.41 10.43
C PHE A 19 26.60 26.01 9.93
N GLY A 20 26.14 25.17 10.85
CA GLY A 20 25.54 23.88 10.55
C GLY A 20 24.21 24.08 9.80
N THR A 21 24.12 23.53 8.60
CA THR A 21 22.87 23.38 7.86
C THR A 21 22.04 22.28 8.52
N ALA A 22 21.01 22.64 9.29
CA ALA A 22 20.04 21.68 9.80
C ALA A 22 19.12 21.22 8.66
N PRO A 23 18.91 19.90 8.45
CA PRO A 23 17.93 19.42 7.48
C PRO A 23 16.51 19.72 7.98
N THR A 24 15.73 20.44 7.17
CA THR A 24 14.30 20.62 7.39
C THR A 24 13.59 19.29 7.13
N ALA A 25 13.18 18.61 8.20
CA ALA A 25 12.34 17.43 8.11
C ALA A 25 10.95 17.82 7.57
N GLN A 26 10.73 17.56 6.28
CA GLN A 26 9.42 17.68 5.65
C GLN A 26 8.51 16.57 6.20
N ALA A 27 7.55 16.94 7.05
CA ALA A 27 6.50 16.03 7.49
C ALA A 27 5.59 15.71 6.30
N THR A 28 5.74 14.53 5.70
CA THR A 28 4.75 13.97 4.78
C THR A 28 3.42 13.76 5.52
N PRO A 29 2.29 14.22 4.98
CA PRO A 29 1.00 13.95 5.60
C PRO A 29 0.75 12.45 5.59
N THR A 30 0.70 11.84 6.77
CA THR A 30 0.16 10.51 6.96
C THR A 30 -1.33 10.59 6.62
N ALA A 31 -1.71 10.11 5.43
CA ALA A 31 -3.11 9.85 5.15
C ALA A 31 -3.65 9.01 6.30
N SER A 32 -4.62 9.54 7.06
CA SER A 32 -5.31 8.77 8.08
C SER A 32 -5.98 7.61 7.38
N ALA A 33 -5.34 6.44 7.41
CA ALA A 33 -6.00 5.19 7.09
C ALA A 33 -7.11 5.06 8.12
N GLY A 34 -8.36 5.39 7.72
CA GLY A 34 -9.52 5.09 8.54
C GLY A 34 -9.44 3.64 9.01
N LEU A 35 -9.80 3.39 10.27
CA LEU A 35 -9.83 2.05 10.85
C LEU A 35 -10.48 1.09 9.85
N ALA A 36 -9.76 0.04 9.48
CA ALA A 36 -10.23 -0.85 8.44
C ALA A 36 -11.54 -1.53 8.85
N ALA A 37 -12.59 -1.31 8.06
CA ALA A 37 -13.94 -1.75 8.35
C ALA A 37 -14.26 -3.00 7.49
N TYR A 38 -13.53 -4.08 7.72
CA TYR A 38 -13.76 -5.33 7.02
C TYR A 38 -15.02 -6.03 7.56
N ASN A 39 -16.14 -5.84 6.88
CA ASN A 39 -17.33 -6.66 7.10
C ASN A 39 -17.22 -7.92 6.23
N CYS A 40 -16.70 -9.02 6.77
CA CYS A 40 -16.58 -10.29 6.08
C CYS A 40 -17.02 -11.43 7.00
N SER A 41 -18.06 -12.17 6.61
CA SER A 41 -18.61 -13.27 7.41
C SER A 41 -17.58 -14.35 7.69
N SER A 42 -17.68 -15.01 8.85
CA SER A 42 -16.81 -16.15 9.18
C SER A 42 -16.92 -17.25 8.13
N GLY A 43 -15.79 -17.79 7.69
CA GLY A 43 -15.71 -18.81 6.64
C GLY A 43 -15.75 -18.26 5.21
N TYR A 44 -15.74 -16.94 5.02
CA TYR A 44 -15.75 -16.32 3.69
C TYR A 44 -14.41 -15.70 3.31
N PHE A 45 -14.12 -15.71 2.01
CA PHE A 45 -13.15 -14.82 1.39
C PHE A 45 -13.88 -13.63 0.77
N CYS A 46 -13.49 -12.42 1.16
CA CYS A 46 -14.12 -11.18 0.74
C CYS A 46 -13.14 -10.29 -0.03
N ILE A 47 -13.66 -9.65 -1.07
CA ILE A 47 -12.96 -8.64 -1.85
C ILE A 47 -13.78 -7.37 -1.93
N TYR A 48 -13.09 -6.24 -2.05
CA TYR A 48 -13.67 -4.92 -1.95
C TYR A 48 -13.19 -4.02 -3.08
N SER A 49 -14.10 -3.23 -3.63
CA SER A 49 -13.79 -2.26 -4.68
C SER A 49 -13.04 -1.03 -4.17
N ASP A 50 -12.99 -0.83 -2.84
CA ASP A 50 -12.29 0.30 -2.21
C ASP A 50 -11.33 -0.16 -1.11
N TRP A 51 -10.54 0.79 -0.61
CA TRP A 51 -9.54 0.56 0.42
C TRP A 51 -10.18 0.22 1.77
N ASN A 52 -9.43 -0.48 2.62
CA ASN A 52 -9.77 -0.72 4.03
C ASN A 52 -11.14 -1.39 4.25
N GLY A 53 -11.60 -2.23 3.31
CA GLY A 53 -12.90 -2.92 3.39
C GLY A 53 -14.10 -2.09 2.91
N GLY A 54 -13.88 -0.94 2.28
CA GLY A 54 -14.94 -0.07 1.77
C GLY A 54 -15.51 -0.48 0.41
N GLY A 55 -16.50 0.28 -0.06
CA GLY A 55 -17.08 0.13 -1.39
C GLY A 55 -17.97 -1.12 -1.55
N THR A 56 -18.09 -1.60 -2.79
CA THR A 56 -18.84 -2.83 -3.09
C THR A 56 -18.05 -4.04 -2.62
N ARG A 57 -18.73 -4.92 -1.87
CA ARG A 57 -18.17 -6.18 -1.38
C ARG A 57 -18.71 -7.36 -2.20
N CYS A 58 -17.82 -8.27 -2.55
CA CYS A 58 -18.17 -9.62 -2.99
C CYS A 58 -17.55 -10.64 -2.03
N GLN A 59 -18.25 -11.73 -1.75
CA GLN A 59 -17.80 -12.74 -0.80
C GLN A 59 -18.18 -14.14 -1.27
N TRP A 60 -17.35 -15.12 -0.92
CA TRP A 60 -17.56 -16.53 -1.26
C TRP A 60 -17.26 -17.43 -0.07
N SER A 61 -18.15 -18.40 0.17
CA SER A 61 -17.93 -19.49 1.14
C SER A 61 -17.25 -20.69 0.49
N GLN A 62 -17.31 -20.80 -0.85
CA GLN A 62 -16.61 -21.86 -1.57
C GLN A 62 -15.10 -21.71 -1.41
N ALA A 63 -14.40 -22.83 -1.23
CA ALA A 63 -12.95 -22.84 -1.08
C ALA A 63 -12.23 -22.26 -2.31
N SER A 64 -12.82 -22.38 -3.51
CA SER A 64 -12.25 -21.85 -4.75
C SER A 64 -13.33 -21.31 -5.68
N LYS A 65 -12.95 -20.35 -6.52
CA LYS A 65 -13.77 -19.82 -7.62
C LYS A 65 -12.88 -19.60 -8.85
N ALA A 66 -13.21 -20.28 -9.95
CA ALA A 66 -12.47 -20.21 -11.20
C ALA A 66 -12.69 -18.89 -11.96
N ASN A 67 -13.80 -18.21 -11.69
CA ASN A 67 -14.14 -16.92 -12.27
C ASN A 67 -14.98 -16.08 -11.28
N THR A 68 -14.36 -15.12 -10.61
CA THR A 68 -15.03 -14.23 -9.64
C THR A 68 -16.04 -13.27 -10.28
N ALA A 69 -15.91 -12.97 -11.58
CA ALA A 69 -16.81 -12.06 -12.28
C ALA A 69 -18.22 -12.64 -12.46
N ASP A 70 -18.38 -13.96 -12.30
CA ASP A 70 -19.69 -14.62 -12.42
C ASP A 70 -20.68 -14.14 -11.34
N ASP A 71 -20.18 -13.83 -10.14
CA ASP A 71 -21.03 -13.43 -9.01
C ASP A 71 -20.59 -12.11 -8.36
N CYS A 72 -19.62 -11.39 -8.97
CA CYS A 72 -19.13 -10.12 -8.45
C CYS A 72 -19.30 -8.99 -9.45
N SER A 73 -20.33 -8.16 -9.20
CA SER A 73 -20.77 -7.11 -10.12
C SER A 73 -19.71 -6.06 -10.43
N PHE A 74 -18.84 -5.69 -9.49
CA PHE A 74 -17.81 -4.68 -9.75
C PHE A 74 -16.65 -5.24 -10.58
N ILE A 75 -16.26 -6.49 -10.36
CA ILE A 75 -15.28 -7.17 -11.22
C ILE A 75 -15.84 -7.37 -12.62
N GLN A 76 -17.12 -7.76 -12.73
CA GLN A 76 -17.79 -7.93 -14.02
C GLN A 76 -17.76 -6.63 -14.85
N ARG A 77 -17.85 -5.46 -14.20
CA ARG A 77 -17.71 -4.13 -14.81
C ARG A 77 -16.25 -3.70 -15.04
N GLY A 78 -15.27 -4.57 -14.77
CA GLY A 78 -13.85 -4.31 -14.91
C GLY A 78 -13.24 -3.42 -13.83
N GLN A 79 -13.93 -3.17 -12.72
CA GLN A 79 -13.38 -2.39 -11.61
C GLN A 79 -12.33 -3.20 -10.85
N ASN A 80 -11.26 -2.52 -10.42
CA ASN A 80 -10.17 -3.16 -9.69
C ASN A 80 -10.56 -3.47 -8.24
N VAL A 81 -9.99 -4.54 -7.73
CA VAL A 81 -9.99 -4.86 -6.30
C VAL A 81 -8.95 -3.99 -5.61
N ARG A 82 -9.35 -3.34 -4.51
CA ARG A 82 -8.48 -2.46 -3.73
C ARG A 82 -8.10 -3.05 -2.38
N SER A 83 -8.99 -3.82 -1.78
CA SER A 83 -8.68 -4.53 -0.53
C SER A 83 -9.34 -5.90 -0.47
N VAL A 84 -8.78 -6.76 0.37
CA VAL A 84 -9.25 -8.14 0.57
C VAL A 84 -9.26 -8.46 2.06
N TRP A 85 -10.16 -9.36 2.44
CA TRP A 85 -10.18 -9.97 3.77
C TRP A 85 -10.45 -11.45 3.64
N ASN A 86 -9.63 -12.26 4.29
CA ASN A 86 -9.78 -13.70 4.33
C ASN A 86 -10.22 -14.12 5.73
N ASN A 87 -11.51 -14.37 5.90
CA ASN A 87 -12.06 -14.89 7.16
C ASN A 87 -12.23 -16.43 7.14
N THR A 88 -11.52 -17.12 6.24
CA THR A 88 -11.45 -18.58 6.21
C THR A 88 -10.34 -19.10 7.12
N GLY A 89 -10.32 -20.42 7.36
CA GLY A 89 -9.28 -21.09 8.16
C GLY A 89 -7.98 -21.42 7.44
N HIS A 90 -7.81 -21.00 6.17
CA HIS A 90 -6.62 -21.31 5.37
C HIS A 90 -6.13 -20.10 4.59
N ARG A 91 -4.89 -20.13 4.08
CA ARG A 91 -4.40 -19.08 3.18
C ARG A 91 -5.14 -19.16 1.83
N VAL A 92 -5.68 -18.04 1.36
CA VAL A 92 -6.27 -17.94 0.02
C VAL A 92 -5.26 -17.31 -0.94
N GLN A 93 -5.01 -17.96 -2.07
CA GLN A 93 -4.24 -17.39 -3.18
C GLN A 93 -5.19 -16.85 -4.24
N TYR A 94 -4.82 -15.73 -4.87
CA TYR A 94 -5.63 -15.09 -5.90
C TYR A 94 -4.81 -14.66 -7.12
N TYR A 95 -5.53 -14.57 -8.22
CA TYR A 95 -5.01 -14.63 -9.58
C TYR A 95 -5.70 -13.57 -10.45
N THR A 96 -4.98 -12.98 -11.40
CA THR A 96 -5.54 -11.98 -12.32
C THR A 96 -6.19 -12.56 -13.57
N GLN A 97 -6.09 -13.87 -13.78
CA GLN A 97 -6.80 -14.57 -14.85
C GLN A 97 -7.76 -15.60 -14.26
N THR A 98 -8.72 -16.04 -15.07
CA THR A 98 -9.62 -17.15 -14.72
C THR A 98 -8.83 -18.45 -14.59
N ASN A 99 -9.44 -19.46 -13.97
CA ASN A 99 -8.88 -20.80 -13.85
C ASN A 99 -7.49 -20.87 -13.18
N TYR A 100 -7.21 -19.93 -12.26
CA TYR A 100 -6.02 -19.93 -11.40
C TYR A 100 -4.70 -19.67 -12.13
N HIS A 101 -4.71 -18.82 -13.16
CA HIS A 101 -3.52 -18.40 -13.89
C HIS A 101 -3.08 -16.98 -13.51
N ALA A 102 -1.78 -16.68 -13.63
CA ALA A 102 -1.17 -15.40 -13.24
C ALA A 102 -1.43 -15.01 -11.77
N ARG A 103 -0.73 -15.69 -10.84
CA ARG A 103 -0.82 -15.42 -9.40
C ARG A 103 -0.31 -14.01 -9.10
N VAL A 104 -1.08 -13.25 -8.33
CA VAL A 104 -0.67 -11.89 -7.90
C VAL A 104 -0.50 -11.75 -6.39
N GLY A 105 -1.06 -12.67 -5.61
CA GLY A 105 -0.92 -12.59 -4.17
C GLY A 105 -1.61 -13.71 -3.41
N SER A 106 -1.61 -13.54 -2.11
CA SER A 106 -2.34 -14.40 -1.18
C SER A 106 -2.53 -13.71 0.15
N THR A 107 -3.57 -14.10 0.87
CA THR A 107 -3.88 -13.56 2.20
C THR A 107 -3.94 -14.71 3.21
N PRO A 108 -3.20 -14.66 4.33
CA PRO A 108 -3.31 -15.64 5.42
C PRO A 108 -4.74 -15.77 5.96
N ALA A 109 -5.00 -16.83 6.72
CA ALA A 109 -6.25 -17.00 7.45
C ALA A 109 -6.44 -15.84 8.44
N HIS A 110 -7.69 -15.38 8.59
CA HIS A 110 -8.11 -14.28 9.47
C HIS A 110 -7.29 -12.99 9.31
N ALA A 111 -6.86 -12.70 8.08
CA ALA A 111 -6.06 -11.53 7.76
C ALA A 111 -6.66 -10.81 6.53
N GLY A 112 -6.22 -9.57 6.33
CA GLY A 112 -6.61 -8.78 5.17
C GLY A 112 -5.71 -7.57 5.00
N GLY A 113 -6.01 -6.77 3.99
CA GLY A 113 -5.24 -5.57 3.70
C GLY A 113 -5.55 -4.98 2.33
N ASN A 114 -4.86 -3.88 2.06
CA ASN A 114 -4.91 -3.16 0.80
C ASN A 114 -3.96 -3.81 -0.22
N LEU A 115 -4.41 -3.91 -1.46
CA LEU A 115 -3.58 -4.40 -2.56
C LEU A 115 -2.74 -3.24 -3.09
N GLN A 116 -1.43 -3.42 -3.17
CA GLN A 116 -0.51 -2.35 -3.64
C GLN A 116 -0.58 -2.08 -5.16
N GLY A 117 -1.44 -2.78 -5.90
CA GLY A 117 -1.58 -2.66 -7.34
C GLY A 117 -3.04 -2.59 -7.78
N SER A 118 -3.22 -2.43 -9.09
CA SER A 118 -4.53 -2.39 -9.74
C SER A 118 -4.82 -3.77 -10.33
N TYR A 119 -5.50 -4.62 -9.56
CA TYR A 119 -5.77 -6.00 -9.96
C TYR A 119 -7.26 -6.23 -10.14
N GLN A 120 -7.63 -6.90 -11.22
CA GLN A 120 -8.87 -7.67 -11.24
C GLN A 120 -8.54 -9.06 -10.72
N ILE A 121 -8.95 -9.39 -9.49
CA ILE A 121 -8.83 -10.77 -8.99
C ILE A 121 -9.88 -11.59 -9.72
N ARG A 122 -9.47 -12.35 -10.74
CA ARG A 122 -10.37 -13.13 -11.60
C ARG A 122 -10.60 -14.55 -11.07
N SER A 123 -9.72 -15.09 -10.23
CA SER A 123 -9.93 -16.39 -9.59
C SER A 123 -9.16 -16.51 -8.26
N PHE A 124 -9.57 -17.44 -7.41
CA PHE A 124 -8.89 -17.76 -6.15
C PHE A 124 -9.05 -19.22 -5.73
N LYS A 125 -8.08 -19.75 -5.00
CA LYS A 125 -8.12 -21.09 -4.40
C LYS A 125 -7.29 -21.14 -3.11
N PRO A 126 -7.46 -22.16 -2.24
CA PRO A 126 -6.57 -22.34 -1.09
C PRO A 126 -5.13 -22.54 -1.57
N GLN A 127 -4.14 -22.15 -0.75
CA GLN A 127 -2.74 -22.44 -1.02
C GLN A 127 -2.46 -23.94 -1.01
#